data_AF-A0A8J2SW56-F1
#
_entry.id   AF-A0A8J2SW56-F1
#
_cell.length_a   1.000
_cell.length_b   1.000
_cell.length_c   1.000
_cell.angle_alpha   90.00
_cell.angle_beta   90.00
_cell.angle_gamma   90.00
#
_symmetry.space_group_name_H-M   'P 1'
#
loop_
_entity.id
_entity.type
_entity.pdbx_description
1 polymer ?
#
loop_
_entity_poly.entity_id
_entity_poly.type
_entity_poly.pdbx_seq_one_letter_code
_entity_poly.pdbx_strand_id
1 'polypeptide(L)'
;MGSGSSIVQKADDGVDAVLQACREAKDGPVLLIKLTGAPKARVLPRGPESTSPVGLLRPHAWLCMPYKGDVEVQVALNIVDVKRTTHAFRAVSFGDHKDVTAAETVKVEGLAAPDQDGWGLVKTFQTGDLTGARRKYKVHARLASVKAVLAPRKLFLVRHAESTWNRATRVGDVATMLSDVDHGLTKLGVKQCAELQRHVAEPPRTEAERAFLAAKKVFSSPSRRTVQTALLALKGHPALSEGSVVLRADLREVRTAHGRDNIARASGVAIRAQAVAGLEKGEYPTVDADGVAHEWWASAAENEATVRRRVDRELAQLCMRSDASLIFNSHSKFIRCMFRAEGGDCAFARGKIANCGVVAVDVAIDKPAGRRLEAPELLFGGTFSSADSRASLLEAIRRRSRSGDVSGG
;
A
#
# COMPACT_ATOMS: atom_id res chain seq x y z
N MET A 1 5.35 25.98 38.06
CA MET A 1 5.88 25.86 36.69
C MET A 1 5.67 24.42 36.23
N GLY A 2 4.56 24.14 35.54
CA GLY A 2 4.25 22.81 35.00
C GLY A 2 4.49 22.80 33.50
N SER A 3 5.53 22.11 33.04
CA SER A 3 5.78 21.89 31.61
C SER A 3 4.81 20.82 31.09
N GLY A 4 3.59 21.23 30.76
CA GLY A 4 2.62 20.40 30.05
C GLY A 4 3.06 20.22 28.60
N SER A 5 3.90 19.22 28.33
CA SER A 5 4.11 18.73 26.98
C SER A 5 2.79 18.12 26.50
N SER A 6 1.99 18.89 25.77
CA SER A 6 0.83 18.34 25.08
C SER A 6 1.34 17.41 23.99
N ILE A 7 1.31 16.11 24.26
CA ILE A 7 1.58 15.10 23.25
C ILE A 7 0.54 15.29 22.15
N VAL A 8 0.95 15.86 21.03
CA VAL A 8 0.13 15.95 19.83
C VAL A 8 -0.18 14.51 19.41
N GLN A 9 -1.40 14.05 19.69
CA GLN A 9 -1.90 12.77 19.21
C GLN A 9 -1.79 12.79 17.68
N LYS A 10 -0.86 12.00 17.14
CA LYS A 10 -0.77 11.79 15.69
C LYS A 10 -2.05 11.08 15.28
N ALA A 11 -2.82 11.68 14.38
CA ALA A 11 -4.00 11.03 13.84
C ALA A 11 -3.60 9.70 13.21
N ASP A 12 -4.29 8.65 13.63
CA ASP A 12 -4.17 7.32 13.07
C ASP A 12 -4.80 7.31 11.67
N ASP A 13 -4.01 6.95 10.66
CA ASP A 13 -4.45 6.80 9.27
C ASP A 13 -4.58 5.32 8.85
N GLY A 14 -4.56 4.41 9.82
CA GLY A 14 -4.66 2.96 9.65
C GLY A 14 -6.09 2.41 9.75
N VAL A 15 -6.19 1.07 9.78
CA VAL A 15 -7.47 0.34 9.86
C VAL A 15 -8.25 0.70 11.11
N ASP A 16 -7.57 0.99 12.23
CA ASP A 16 -8.22 1.25 13.51
C ASP A 16 -9.08 2.53 13.45
N ALA A 17 -8.63 3.54 12.69
CA ALA A 17 -9.43 4.74 12.40
C ALA A 17 -10.68 4.41 11.55
N VAL A 18 -10.56 3.50 10.58
CA VAL A 18 -11.71 3.03 9.77
C VAL A 18 -12.71 2.28 10.65
N LEU A 19 -12.23 1.39 11.52
CA LEU A 19 -13.05 0.63 12.45
C LEU A 19 -13.75 1.56 13.45
N GLN A 20 -13.04 2.57 13.96
CA GLN A 20 -13.61 3.56 14.85
C GLN A 20 -14.74 4.35 14.18
N ALA A 21 -14.51 4.85 12.96
CA ALA A 21 -15.54 5.53 12.20
C ALA A 21 -16.76 4.64 11.92
N CYS A 22 -16.54 3.35 11.60
CA CYS A 22 -17.64 2.39 11.42
C CYS A 22 -18.42 2.13 12.73
N ARG A 23 -17.73 2.08 13.88
CA ARG A 23 -18.39 1.92 15.18
C ARG A 23 -19.26 3.12 15.52
N GLU A 24 -18.75 4.32 15.31
CA GLU A 24 -19.48 5.57 15.57
C GLU A 24 -20.66 5.77 14.63
N ALA A 25 -20.53 5.36 13.36
CA ALA A 25 -21.62 5.42 12.39
C ALA A 25 -22.76 4.42 12.71
N LYS A 26 -22.49 3.35 13.46
CA LYS A 26 -23.42 2.24 13.73
C LYS A 26 -23.92 1.63 12.42
N ASP A 27 -25.18 1.86 12.08
CA ASP A 27 -25.82 1.41 10.83
C ASP A 27 -25.89 2.53 9.77
N GLY A 28 -25.47 3.75 10.13
CA GLY A 28 -25.38 4.88 9.23
C GLY A 28 -24.22 4.75 8.23
N PRO A 29 -24.23 5.55 7.15
CA PRO A 29 -23.12 5.57 6.20
C PRO A 29 -21.86 6.22 6.81
N VAL A 30 -20.72 5.84 6.25
CA VAL A 30 -19.44 6.51 6.47
C VAL A 30 -19.07 7.34 5.25
N LEU A 31 -18.52 8.52 5.48
CA LEU A 31 -17.92 9.37 4.48
C LEU A 31 -16.45 8.99 4.31
N LEU A 32 -16.09 8.60 3.09
CA LEU A 32 -14.73 8.29 2.68
C LEU A 32 -14.20 9.46 1.84
N ILE A 33 -13.08 10.04 2.23
CA ILE A 33 -12.43 11.13 1.50
C ILE A 33 -11.03 10.67 1.11
N LYS A 34 -10.68 10.85 -0.16
CA LYS A 34 -9.36 10.54 -0.70
C LYS A 34 -8.79 11.78 -1.38
N LEU A 35 -7.55 12.09 -1.04
CA LEU A 35 -6.77 13.15 -1.69
C LEU A 35 -5.73 12.54 -2.63
N THR A 36 -5.66 13.05 -3.85
CA THR A 36 -4.64 12.64 -4.83
C THR A 36 -3.81 13.83 -5.29
N GLY A 37 -2.53 13.57 -5.58
CA GLY A 37 -1.55 14.54 -6.04
C GLY A 37 -0.94 15.45 -4.96
N ALA A 38 -1.64 15.72 -3.85
CA ALA A 38 -1.19 16.69 -2.84
C ALA A 38 -0.18 16.09 -1.85
N PRO A 39 0.94 16.79 -1.52
CA PRO A 39 1.98 16.30 -0.62
C PRO A 39 1.53 16.18 0.84
N LYS A 40 0.68 17.11 1.32
CA LYS A 40 0.08 17.12 2.65
C LYS A 40 -1.21 17.91 2.58
N ALA A 41 -2.29 17.39 3.15
CA ALA A 41 -3.46 18.22 3.40
C ALA A 41 -4.06 18.00 4.79
N ARG A 42 -4.69 19.01 5.35
CA ARG A 42 -5.57 18.82 6.52
C ARG A 42 -7.01 18.76 6.02
N VAL A 43 -7.81 17.86 6.58
CA VAL A 43 -9.27 17.87 6.41
C VAL A 43 -9.85 18.23 7.76
N LEU A 44 -10.67 19.27 7.82
CA LEU A 44 -11.44 19.63 9.02
C LEU A 44 -12.92 19.49 8.69
N PRO A 45 -13.64 18.54 9.31
CA PRO A 45 -15.10 18.52 9.23
C PRO A 45 -15.65 19.73 9.98
N ARG A 46 -16.48 20.54 9.33
CA ARG A 46 -17.24 21.61 9.97
C ARG A 46 -18.64 21.13 10.27
N GLY A 47 -19.00 21.14 11.55
CA GLY A 47 -20.35 20.94 12.07
C GLY A 47 -20.45 21.62 13.44
N PRO A 48 -21.66 21.95 13.91
CA PRO A 48 -21.87 22.71 15.15
C PRO A 48 -21.27 22.04 16.40
N GLU A 49 -20.92 20.75 16.32
CA GLU A 49 -20.33 19.98 17.42
C GLU A 49 -18.87 19.56 17.21
N SER A 50 -18.21 19.95 16.10
CA SER A 50 -16.83 19.50 15.82
C SER A 50 -15.79 20.46 16.41
N THR A 51 -15.33 20.17 17.63
CA THR A 51 -14.29 20.95 18.32
C THR A 51 -12.88 20.39 18.15
N SER A 52 -12.73 19.19 17.58
CA SER A 52 -11.43 18.51 17.50
C SER A 52 -10.88 18.56 16.07
N PRO A 53 -9.68 19.12 15.86
CA PRO A 53 -9.07 19.14 14.55
C PRO A 53 -8.75 17.71 14.10
N VAL A 54 -9.29 17.30 12.96
CA VAL A 54 -8.91 16.06 12.31
C VAL A 54 -7.51 16.21 11.73
N GLY A 55 -6.70 15.16 11.84
CA GLY A 55 -5.25 15.23 11.63
C GLY A 55 -4.80 15.51 10.20
N LEU A 56 -3.48 15.54 10.03
CA LEU A 56 -2.83 15.78 8.75
C LEU A 56 -2.93 14.52 7.85
N LEU A 57 -3.62 14.62 6.72
CA LEU A 57 -3.66 13.61 5.68
C LEU A 57 -2.40 13.67 4.82
N ARG A 58 -1.85 12.48 4.57
CA ARG A 58 -0.74 12.26 3.65
C ARG A 58 -1.25 12.06 2.21
N PRO A 59 -0.39 12.09 1.18
CA PRO A 59 -0.78 11.77 -0.19
C PRO A 59 -1.37 10.36 -0.23
N HIS A 60 -2.51 10.18 -0.89
CA HIS A 60 -3.22 8.89 -0.96
C HIS A 60 -3.66 8.33 0.40
N ALA A 61 -3.56 9.11 1.47
CA ALA A 61 -4.25 8.80 2.71
C ALA A 61 -5.74 9.01 2.51
N TRP A 62 -6.48 8.30 3.33
CA TRP A 62 -7.91 8.32 3.32
C TRP A 62 -8.38 8.84 4.66
N LEU A 63 -9.54 9.47 4.63
CA LEU A 63 -10.27 9.79 5.83
C LEU A 63 -11.58 9.04 5.81
N CYS A 64 -11.86 8.32 6.88
CA CYS A 64 -13.13 7.66 7.13
C CYS A 64 -13.75 8.34 8.35
N MET A 65 -15.01 8.78 8.23
CA MET A 65 -15.76 9.35 9.35
C MET A 65 -17.24 9.01 9.24
N PRO A 66 -17.99 9.00 10.35
CA PRO A 66 -19.44 8.90 10.31
C PRO A 66 -20.04 10.04 9.48
N TYR A 67 -20.99 9.72 8.61
CA TYR A 67 -21.72 10.74 7.85
C TYR A 67 -23.02 11.09 8.58
N LYS A 68 -23.18 12.37 8.93
CA LYS A 68 -24.34 12.90 9.66
C LYS A 68 -25.14 13.94 8.86
N GLY A 69 -25.01 13.95 7.52
CA GLY A 69 -25.56 14.98 6.63
C GLY A 69 -24.46 15.82 5.97
N ASP A 70 -24.76 17.04 5.54
CA ASP A 70 -23.82 17.89 4.83
C ASP A 70 -22.51 18.08 5.60
N VAL A 71 -21.38 17.76 4.95
CA VAL A 71 -20.04 17.91 5.53
C VAL A 71 -19.27 18.96 4.74
N GLU A 72 -18.85 20.01 5.45
CA GLU A 72 -17.81 20.90 4.95
C GLU A 72 -16.44 20.32 5.28
N VAL A 73 -15.63 20.10 4.24
CA VAL A 73 -14.27 19.59 4.33
C VAL A 73 -13.32 20.73 4.01
N GLN A 74 -12.66 21.26 5.03
CA GLN A 74 -11.60 22.24 4.77
C GLN A 74 -10.32 21.53 4.36
N VAL A 75 -9.85 21.76 3.13
CA VAL A 75 -8.58 21.22 2.62
C VAL A 75 -7.52 22.29 2.75
N ALA A 76 -6.61 22.12 3.71
CA ALA A 76 -5.45 22.99 3.86
C ALA A 76 -4.24 22.36 3.17
N LEU A 77 -3.72 22.98 2.11
CA LEU A 77 -2.53 22.52 1.42
C LEU A 77 -1.31 23.19 2.04
N ASN A 78 -0.35 22.39 2.49
CA ASN A 78 0.97 22.91 2.85
C ASN A 78 1.79 23.02 1.55
N ILE A 79 1.67 24.17 0.89
CA ILE A 79 2.47 24.52 -0.28
C ILE A 79 3.67 25.30 0.26
N VAL A 80 4.85 24.69 0.30
CA VAL A 80 6.05 25.34 0.87
C VAL A 80 6.48 26.59 0.07
N ASP A 81 5.84 26.92 -1.06
CA ASP A 81 6.17 28.12 -1.83
C ASP A 81 4.95 28.77 -2.52
N VAL A 82 4.61 30.01 -2.14
CA VAL A 82 3.35 30.70 -2.50
C VAL A 82 3.54 31.88 -3.43
N LYS A 83 4.72 32.09 -4.01
CA LYS A 83 4.96 33.34 -4.74
C LYS A 83 4.03 33.55 -5.96
N ARG A 84 3.31 32.52 -6.45
CA ARG A 84 2.39 32.61 -7.61
C ARG A 84 1.23 31.59 -7.60
N THR A 85 0.32 31.65 -6.63
CA THR A 85 -0.98 30.93 -6.74
C THR A 85 -2.02 31.80 -7.46
N THR A 86 -2.60 31.29 -8.55
CA THR A 86 -3.58 32.01 -9.40
C THR A 86 -5.03 31.91 -8.92
N HIS A 87 -5.28 31.23 -7.80
CA HIS A 87 -6.60 31.13 -7.19
C HIS A 87 -6.59 31.82 -5.82
N ALA A 88 -7.72 32.43 -5.46
CA ALA A 88 -7.95 33.14 -4.20
C ALA A 88 -7.93 32.19 -3.00
N PHE A 89 -6.78 31.59 -2.71
CA PHE A 89 -6.52 30.99 -1.42
C PHE A 89 -6.41 32.13 -0.42
N ARG A 90 -7.29 32.17 0.57
CA ARG A 90 -7.05 33.02 1.74
C ARG A 90 -5.81 32.47 2.43
N ALA A 91 -4.84 33.33 2.73
CA ALA A 91 -3.82 33.00 3.71
C ALA A 91 -4.55 32.80 5.04
N VAL A 92 -4.52 31.57 5.57
CA VAL A 92 -5.13 31.26 6.86
C VAL A 92 -4.04 30.68 7.75
N SER A 93 -3.72 31.40 8.83
CA SER A 93 -2.93 30.84 9.92
C SER A 93 -3.78 29.78 10.63
N PHE A 94 -3.30 28.53 10.68
CA PHE A 94 -3.92 27.47 11.47
C PHE A 94 -3.14 27.26 12.76
N GLY A 95 -3.50 28.00 13.80
CA GLY A 95 -2.80 27.97 15.10
C GLY A 95 -1.33 28.37 14.95
N ASP A 96 -0.45 27.79 15.79
CA ASP A 96 0.98 28.09 15.82
C ASP A 96 1.78 27.58 14.60
N HIS A 97 1.12 26.99 13.60
CA HIS A 97 1.78 26.41 12.43
C HIS A 97 1.99 27.46 11.34
N LYS A 98 3.22 27.99 11.27
CA LYS A 98 3.68 28.99 10.28
C LYS A 98 3.72 28.49 8.82
N ASP A 99 3.38 27.23 8.56
CA ASP A 99 3.63 26.57 7.26
C ASP A 99 2.36 26.31 6.42
N VAL A 100 1.17 26.76 6.85
CA VAL A 100 -0.05 26.61 6.02
C VAL A 100 -0.19 27.83 5.13
N THR A 101 -0.07 27.61 3.83
CA THR A 101 0.02 28.68 2.83
C THR A 101 -1.25 28.88 2.02
N ALA A 102 -2.13 27.88 2.00
CA ALA A 102 -3.38 27.92 1.27
C ALA A 102 -4.41 26.95 1.88
N ALA A 103 -5.62 27.43 2.17
CA ALA A 103 -6.74 26.58 2.55
C ALA A 103 -8.01 26.97 1.80
N GLU A 104 -8.75 25.95 1.38
CA GLU A 104 -10.05 26.10 0.72
C GLU A 104 -11.06 25.17 1.38
N THR A 105 -12.27 25.68 1.63
CA THR A 105 -13.38 24.85 2.11
C THR A 105 -14.07 24.21 0.92
N VAL A 106 -14.13 22.88 0.93
CA VAL A 106 -14.88 22.09 -0.03
C VAL A 106 -16.17 21.65 0.64
N LYS A 107 -17.30 22.15 0.15
CA LYS A 107 -18.60 21.59 0.55
C LYS A 107 -18.78 20.26 -0.18
N VAL A 108 -19.01 19.19 0.58
CA VAL A 108 -19.29 17.87 0.02
C VAL A 108 -20.81 17.69 0.03
N GLU A 109 -21.44 17.90 -1.11
CA GLU A 109 -22.90 17.79 -1.28
C GLU A 109 -23.22 16.83 -2.43
N GLY A 110 -24.47 16.33 -2.44
CA GLY A 110 -24.98 15.57 -3.58
C GLY A 110 -24.24 14.26 -3.84
N LEU A 111 -23.60 13.67 -2.81
CA LEU A 111 -23.03 12.34 -2.95
C LEU A 111 -24.16 11.33 -3.19
N ALA A 112 -23.93 10.46 -4.17
CA ALA A 112 -24.84 9.36 -4.46
C ALA A 112 -25.03 8.47 -3.22
N ALA A 113 -26.18 7.78 -3.18
CA ALA A 113 -26.51 6.87 -2.11
C ALA A 113 -25.40 5.80 -1.92
N PRO A 114 -25.23 5.27 -0.69
CA PRO A 114 -24.09 4.39 -0.34
C PRO A 114 -24.00 3.08 -1.14
N ASP A 115 -25.05 2.72 -1.86
CA ASP A 115 -25.19 1.56 -2.72
C ASP A 115 -24.76 1.80 -4.17
N GLN A 116 -24.57 3.06 -4.59
CA GLN A 116 -24.03 3.39 -5.90
C GLN A 116 -22.50 3.39 -5.88
N ASP A 117 -21.94 2.45 -6.64
CA ASP A 117 -20.50 2.23 -6.73
C ASP A 117 -19.83 3.36 -7.53
N GLY A 118 -19.44 4.44 -6.85
CA GLY A 118 -18.80 5.57 -7.52
C GLY A 118 -18.05 6.50 -6.58
N TRP A 119 -16.83 6.87 -6.95
CA TRP A 119 -16.20 8.06 -6.37
C TRP A 119 -16.76 9.30 -7.03
N GLY A 120 -17.34 10.19 -6.25
CA GLY A 120 -17.61 11.55 -6.69
C GLY A 120 -16.31 12.35 -6.70
N LEU A 121 -15.91 12.90 -7.84
CA LEU A 121 -14.92 13.97 -7.86
C LEU A 121 -15.60 15.22 -7.30
N VAL A 122 -15.26 15.59 -6.07
CA VAL A 122 -15.87 16.76 -5.42
C VAL A 122 -15.23 18.04 -5.92
N LYS A 123 -13.89 18.04 -6.02
CA LYS A 123 -13.14 19.24 -6.38
C LYS A 123 -11.78 18.91 -6.99
N THR A 124 -11.39 19.69 -7.99
CA THR A 124 -10.01 19.73 -8.50
C THR A 124 -9.39 21.08 -8.16
N PHE A 125 -8.16 21.05 -7.64
CA PHE A 125 -7.33 22.22 -7.39
C PHE A 125 -6.17 22.22 -8.39
N GLN A 126 -5.71 23.40 -8.75
CA GLN A 126 -4.47 23.57 -9.50
C GLN A 126 -3.56 24.52 -8.74
N THR A 127 -2.31 24.11 -8.55
CA THR A 127 -1.27 24.97 -7.97
C THR A 127 -0.08 25.00 -8.92
N GLY A 128 0.52 26.18 -9.10
CA GLY A 128 1.85 26.27 -9.69
C GLY A 128 2.91 25.96 -8.64
N ASP A 129 3.98 25.25 -9.00
CA ASP A 129 5.21 25.24 -8.21
C ASP A 129 6.23 26.26 -8.79
N LEU A 130 7.38 26.43 -8.11
CA LEU A 130 8.45 27.36 -8.50
C LEU A 130 8.98 27.12 -9.93
N THR A 131 8.81 25.91 -10.46
CA THR A 131 9.28 25.56 -11.80
C THR A 131 8.29 25.98 -12.89
N GLY A 132 7.14 26.54 -12.51
CA GLY A 132 6.02 26.81 -13.40
C GLY A 132 5.19 25.58 -13.72
N ALA A 133 5.54 24.40 -13.17
CA ALA A 133 4.76 23.20 -13.35
C ALA A 133 3.43 23.32 -12.59
N ARG A 134 2.33 23.12 -13.31
CA ARG A 134 0.99 23.07 -12.72
C ARG A 134 0.72 21.68 -12.18
N ARG A 135 0.50 21.56 -10.88
CA ARG A 135 0.05 20.32 -10.24
C ARG A 135 -1.45 20.36 -10.06
N LYS A 136 -2.12 19.28 -10.48
CA LYS A 136 -3.55 19.06 -10.24
C LYS A 136 -3.71 18.22 -8.99
N TYR A 137 -4.49 18.71 -8.03
CA TYR A 137 -4.91 17.93 -6.87
C TYR A 137 -6.39 17.63 -6.99
N LYS A 138 -6.81 16.44 -6.55
CA LYS A 138 -8.22 16.06 -6.59
C LYS A 138 -8.67 15.57 -5.22
N VAL A 139 -9.81 16.09 -4.78
CA VAL A 139 -10.57 15.56 -3.65
C VAL A 139 -11.65 14.65 -4.23
N HIS A 140 -11.58 13.39 -3.85
CA HIS A 140 -12.62 12.42 -4.12
C HIS A 140 -13.36 12.15 -2.82
N ALA A 141 -14.68 12.05 -2.88
CA ALA A 141 -15.49 11.60 -1.76
C ALA A 141 -16.48 10.52 -2.19
N ARG A 142 -16.85 9.68 -1.23
CA ARG A 142 -17.83 8.61 -1.43
C ARG A 142 -18.54 8.34 -0.10
N LEU A 143 -19.85 8.07 -0.17
CA LEU A 143 -20.57 7.45 0.93
C LEU A 143 -20.50 5.93 0.81
N ALA A 144 -20.24 5.24 1.91
CA ALA A 144 -20.26 3.78 1.94
C ALA A 144 -21.06 3.32 3.16
N SER A 145 -21.82 2.24 3.04
CA SER A 145 -22.40 1.61 4.22
C SER A 145 -21.30 0.97 5.07
N VAL A 146 -21.50 0.92 6.38
CA VAL A 146 -20.60 0.19 7.29
C VAL A 146 -20.44 -1.26 6.86
N LYS A 147 -21.53 -1.90 6.43
CA LYS A 147 -21.50 -3.26 5.87
C LYS A 147 -20.56 -3.37 4.67
N ALA A 148 -20.57 -2.42 3.74
CA ALA A 148 -19.70 -2.46 2.57
C ALA A 148 -18.22 -2.28 2.93
N VAL A 149 -17.90 -1.44 3.92
CA VAL A 149 -16.53 -1.19 4.38
C VAL A 149 -15.96 -2.38 5.16
N LEU A 150 -16.80 -3.06 5.95
CA LEU A 150 -16.41 -4.23 6.74
C LEU A 150 -16.55 -5.56 5.98
N ALA A 151 -17.09 -5.54 4.76
CA ALA A 151 -17.26 -6.75 3.97
C ALA A 151 -15.90 -7.39 3.68
N PRO A 152 -15.79 -8.73 3.79
CA PRO A 152 -14.54 -9.45 3.49
C PRO A 152 -14.00 -9.11 2.09
N ARG A 153 -12.69 -9.20 1.95
CA ARG A 153 -11.96 -8.88 0.72
C ARG A 153 -10.93 -9.96 0.43
N LYS A 154 -10.76 -10.31 -0.84
CA LYS A 154 -9.69 -11.22 -1.25
C LYS A 154 -8.46 -10.44 -1.68
N LEU A 155 -7.33 -10.70 -1.04
CA LEU A 155 -6.05 -10.08 -1.36
C LEU A 155 -5.11 -11.11 -1.99
N PHE A 156 -4.49 -10.73 -3.09
CA PHE A 156 -3.49 -11.55 -3.77
C PHE A 156 -2.11 -10.94 -3.61
N LEU A 157 -1.20 -11.66 -2.96
CA LEU A 157 0.17 -11.23 -2.72
C LEU A 157 1.10 -11.92 -3.72
N VAL A 158 1.68 -11.14 -4.63
CA VAL A 158 2.68 -11.62 -5.59
C VAL A 158 4.06 -11.23 -5.08
N ARG A 159 4.95 -12.22 -4.92
CA ARG A 159 6.36 -11.95 -4.66
C ARG A 159 7.07 -11.67 -5.99
N HIS A 160 7.92 -10.65 -6.03
CA HIS A 160 8.76 -10.38 -7.20
C HIS A 160 9.60 -11.59 -7.66
N ALA A 161 9.99 -11.59 -8.94
CA ALA A 161 10.86 -12.61 -9.54
C ALA A 161 12.32 -12.49 -9.06
N GLU A 162 13.21 -13.40 -9.47
CA GLU A 162 14.63 -13.32 -9.08
C GLU A 162 15.26 -11.99 -9.53
N SER A 163 15.80 -11.22 -8.57
CA SER A 163 16.59 -10.02 -8.85
C SER A 163 18.10 -10.29 -8.80
N THR A 164 18.89 -9.38 -9.37
CA THR A 164 20.36 -9.40 -9.24
C THR A 164 20.79 -9.43 -7.78
N TRP A 165 20.10 -8.69 -6.90
CA TRP A 165 20.29 -8.76 -5.45
C TRP A 165 20.04 -10.16 -4.87
N ASN A 166 18.92 -10.80 -5.21
CA ASN A 166 18.62 -12.15 -4.71
C ASN A 166 19.67 -13.17 -5.13
N ARG A 167 20.10 -13.11 -6.39
CA ARG A 167 21.17 -13.96 -6.90
C ARG A 167 22.47 -13.68 -6.17
N ALA A 168 22.86 -12.42 -6.04
CA ALA A 168 24.10 -12.00 -5.38
C ALA A 168 24.16 -12.42 -3.92
N THR A 169 23.07 -12.21 -3.16
CA THR A 169 22.96 -12.69 -1.77
C THR A 169 23.09 -14.21 -1.68
N ARG A 170 22.49 -14.97 -2.62
CA ARG A 170 22.57 -16.45 -2.63
C ARG A 170 23.99 -16.96 -2.85
N VAL A 171 24.79 -16.27 -3.68
CA VAL A 171 26.15 -16.70 -4.04
C VAL A 171 27.26 -15.95 -3.30
N GLY A 172 26.90 -15.04 -2.38
CA GLY A 172 27.88 -14.25 -1.63
C GLY A 172 28.61 -13.17 -2.44
N ASP A 173 28.02 -12.70 -3.54
CA ASP A 173 28.62 -11.66 -4.41
C ASP A 173 28.38 -10.25 -3.84
N VAL A 174 29.21 -9.87 -2.87
CA VAL A 174 29.15 -8.58 -2.18
C VAL A 174 29.39 -7.41 -3.14
N ALA A 175 30.25 -7.57 -4.14
CA ALA A 175 30.54 -6.53 -5.12
C ALA A 175 29.28 -6.16 -5.91
N THR A 176 28.56 -7.16 -6.43
CA THR A 176 27.27 -6.94 -7.10
C THR A 176 26.26 -6.31 -6.13
N MET A 177 26.17 -6.81 -4.89
CA MET A 177 25.25 -6.25 -3.88
C MET A 177 25.49 -4.74 -3.65
N LEU A 178 26.74 -4.29 -3.65
CA LEU A 178 27.10 -2.89 -3.40
C LEU A 178 27.11 -2.00 -4.66
N SER A 179 27.21 -2.59 -5.84
CA SER A 179 27.29 -1.86 -7.12
C SER A 179 25.99 -1.17 -7.54
N ASP A 180 24.85 -1.64 -7.01
CA ASP A 180 23.54 -1.09 -7.32
C ASP A 180 22.68 -1.01 -6.04
N VAL A 181 21.74 -0.09 -6.03
CA VAL A 181 20.79 0.16 -4.95
C VAL A 181 19.37 -0.27 -5.34
N ASP A 182 19.07 -0.31 -6.65
CA ASP A 182 17.75 -0.65 -7.18
C ASP A 182 17.82 -1.73 -8.26
N HIS A 183 18.15 -2.92 -7.77
CA HIS A 183 18.40 -4.14 -8.52
C HIS A 183 17.19 -4.58 -9.36
N GLY A 184 17.43 -4.76 -10.66
CA GLY A 184 16.46 -5.32 -11.61
C GLY A 184 16.40 -6.86 -11.56
N LEU A 185 15.58 -7.43 -12.43
CA LEU A 185 15.45 -8.87 -12.61
C LEU A 185 16.69 -9.50 -13.28
N THR A 186 17.00 -10.74 -12.93
CA THR A 186 17.95 -11.57 -13.68
C THR A 186 17.27 -12.18 -14.91
N LYS A 187 18.06 -12.80 -15.81
CA LYS A 187 17.50 -13.63 -16.90
C LYS A 187 16.59 -14.75 -16.38
N LEU A 188 16.93 -15.34 -15.23
CA LEU A 188 16.08 -16.35 -14.59
C LEU A 188 14.80 -15.71 -14.03
N GLY A 189 14.87 -14.51 -13.45
CA GLY A 189 13.70 -13.75 -13.01
C GLY A 189 12.73 -13.46 -14.16
N VAL A 190 13.23 -13.10 -15.34
CA VAL A 190 12.39 -12.91 -16.54
C VAL A 190 11.69 -14.22 -16.94
N LYS A 191 12.40 -15.36 -16.90
CA LYS A 191 11.78 -16.67 -17.17
C LYS A 191 10.69 -17.02 -16.15
N GLN A 192 10.90 -16.72 -14.87
CA GLN A 192 9.90 -16.90 -13.81
C GLN A 192 8.66 -16.04 -14.07
N CYS A 193 8.82 -14.80 -14.55
CA CYS A 193 7.69 -13.97 -14.95
C CYS A 193 6.91 -14.59 -16.12
N ALA A 194 7.60 -15.09 -17.15
CA ALA A 194 6.96 -15.74 -18.30
C ALA A 194 6.22 -17.03 -17.90
N GLU A 195 6.73 -17.77 -16.92
CA GLU A 195 6.05 -18.94 -16.37
C GLU A 195 4.77 -18.58 -15.62
N LEU A 196 4.81 -17.60 -14.71
CA LEU A 196 3.59 -17.11 -14.05
C LEU A 196 2.59 -16.56 -15.08
N GLN A 197 3.06 -15.83 -16.08
CA GLN A 197 2.19 -15.31 -17.15
C GLN A 197 1.47 -16.43 -17.90
N ARG A 198 2.14 -17.55 -18.20
CA ARG A 198 1.50 -18.73 -18.81
C ARG A 198 0.39 -19.28 -17.92
N HIS A 199 0.63 -19.41 -16.63
CA HIS A 199 -0.41 -19.86 -15.69
C HIS A 199 -1.59 -18.90 -15.59
N VAL A 200 -1.33 -17.59 -15.61
CA VAL A 200 -2.39 -16.56 -15.60
C VAL A 200 -3.22 -16.57 -16.88
N ALA A 201 -2.65 -17.00 -18.01
CA ALA A 201 -3.34 -17.12 -19.29
C ALA A 201 -4.17 -18.42 -19.43
N GLU A 202 -3.91 -19.42 -18.59
CA GLU A 202 -4.69 -20.66 -18.57
C GLU A 202 -6.06 -20.44 -17.91
N PRO A 203 -7.11 -21.23 -18.28
CA PRO A 203 -8.38 -21.19 -17.59
C PRO A 203 -8.22 -21.44 -16.07
N PRO A 204 -8.85 -20.64 -15.20
CA PRO A 204 -8.69 -20.77 -13.76
C PRO A 204 -9.23 -22.11 -13.26
N ARG A 205 -8.41 -22.83 -12.49
CA ARG A 205 -8.69 -24.18 -11.98
C ARG A 205 -9.38 -24.15 -10.62
N THR A 206 -9.14 -23.09 -9.84
CA THR A 206 -9.75 -22.89 -8.51
C THR A 206 -10.61 -21.63 -8.47
N GLU A 207 -11.45 -21.49 -7.45
CA GLU A 207 -12.20 -20.26 -7.21
C GLU A 207 -11.28 -19.07 -6.95
N ALA A 208 -10.16 -19.29 -6.26
CA ALA A 208 -9.20 -18.25 -5.96
C ALA A 208 -8.42 -17.77 -7.19
N GLU A 209 -8.07 -18.66 -8.11
CA GLU A 209 -7.52 -18.28 -9.41
C GLU A 209 -8.56 -17.48 -10.23
N ARG A 210 -9.84 -17.85 -10.17
CA ARG A 210 -10.92 -17.10 -10.80
C ARG A 210 -11.06 -15.69 -10.20
N ALA A 211 -10.99 -15.59 -8.88
CA ALA A 211 -11.02 -14.32 -8.16
C ALA A 211 -9.77 -13.47 -8.39
N PHE A 212 -8.60 -14.11 -8.64
CA PHE A 212 -7.36 -13.44 -9.04
C PHE A 212 -7.56 -12.74 -10.38
N LEU A 213 -8.06 -13.47 -11.37
CA LEU A 213 -8.35 -12.91 -12.70
C LEU A 213 -9.46 -11.84 -12.68
N ALA A 214 -10.39 -11.92 -11.72
CA ALA A 214 -11.42 -10.92 -11.49
C ALA A 214 -10.94 -9.67 -10.73
N ALA A 215 -9.70 -9.67 -10.20
CA ALA A 215 -9.16 -8.51 -9.51
C ALA A 215 -9.08 -7.30 -10.45
N LYS A 216 -9.53 -6.14 -9.96
CA LYS A 216 -9.67 -4.93 -10.79
C LYS A 216 -8.44 -4.04 -10.78
N LYS A 217 -7.51 -4.25 -9.85
CA LYS A 217 -6.31 -3.40 -9.67
C LYS A 217 -5.08 -4.19 -9.27
N VAL A 218 -3.95 -3.75 -9.82
CA VAL A 218 -2.62 -4.19 -9.45
C VAL A 218 -1.88 -3.04 -8.77
N PHE A 219 -1.55 -3.24 -7.51
CA PHE A 219 -0.63 -2.37 -6.79
C PHE A 219 0.75 -3.02 -6.76
N SER A 220 1.78 -2.22 -6.93
CA SER A 220 3.16 -2.71 -6.88
C SER A 220 4.00 -1.85 -5.96
N SER A 221 4.95 -2.48 -5.28
CA SER A 221 6.10 -1.75 -4.77
C SER A 221 6.80 -1.00 -5.91
N PRO A 222 7.29 0.22 -5.66
CA PRO A 222 8.03 1.03 -6.63
C PRO A 222 9.46 0.55 -6.91
N SER A 223 9.99 -0.48 -6.23
CA SER A 223 11.31 -1.04 -6.56
C SER A 223 11.35 -1.59 -7.98
N ARG A 224 12.49 -1.45 -8.67
CA ARG A 224 12.62 -1.85 -10.08
C ARG A 224 12.20 -3.31 -10.33
N ARG A 225 12.69 -4.25 -9.52
CA ARG A 225 12.34 -5.68 -9.61
C ARG A 225 10.85 -5.98 -9.46
N THR A 226 10.15 -5.27 -8.58
CA THR A 226 8.71 -5.47 -8.40
C THR A 226 7.98 -4.90 -9.61
N VAL A 227 8.28 -3.67 -10.03
CA VAL A 227 7.65 -3.08 -11.22
C VAL A 227 7.88 -3.96 -12.46
N GLN A 228 9.11 -4.43 -12.69
CA GLN A 228 9.41 -5.37 -13.78
C GLN A 228 8.60 -6.66 -13.67
N THR A 229 8.46 -7.24 -12.47
CA THR A 229 7.63 -8.43 -12.26
C THR A 229 6.17 -8.15 -12.61
N ALA A 230 5.60 -7.02 -12.19
CA ALA A 230 4.23 -6.66 -12.52
C ALA A 230 4.04 -6.47 -14.03
N LEU A 231 4.97 -5.78 -14.70
CA LEU A 231 4.89 -5.51 -16.14
C LEU A 231 5.06 -6.77 -17.01
N LEU A 232 5.79 -7.77 -16.53
CA LEU A 232 6.04 -9.02 -17.28
C LEU A 232 5.06 -10.12 -16.88
N ALA A 233 4.99 -10.45 -15.60
CA ALA A 233 4.27 -11.63 -15.11
C ALA A 233 2.74 -11.45 -15.13
N LEU A 234 2.27 -10.21 -15.02
CA LEU A 234 0.85 -9.88 -15.06
C LEU A 234 0.45 -9.27 -16.41
N LYS A 235 1.33 -9.34 -17.42
CA LYS A 235 1.01 -8.88 -18.77
C LYS A 235 -0.15 -9.71 -19.34
N GLY A 236 -1.23 -9.04 -19.74
CA GLY A 236 -2.46 -9.68 -20.21
C GLY A 236 -3.51 -9.92 -19.12
N HIS A 237 -3.18 -9.64 -17.85
CA HIS A 237 -4.18 -9.68 -16.79
C HIS A 237 -5.28 -8.63 -17.01
N PRO A 238 -6.59 -8.95 -16.84
CA PRO A 238 -7.69 -8.02 -17.11
C PRO A 238 -7.55 -6.65 -16.41
N ALA A 239 -7.09 -6.64 -15.15
CA ALA A 239 -6.79 -5.41 -14.39
C ALA A 239 -5.83 -4.42 -15.08
N LEU A 240 -5.00 -4.88 -16.02
CA LEU A 240 -3.99 -4.09 -16.72
C LEU A 240 -4.34 -3.81 -18.18
N SER A 241 -5.40 -4.43 -18.74
CA SER A 241 -5.85 -4.17 -20.11
C SER A 241 -6.39 -2.75 -20.26
N GLU A 242 -7.15 -2.28 -19.27
CA GLU A 242 -7.72 -0.91 -19.23
C GLU A 242 -7.10 -0.07 -18.10
N GLY A 243 -6.21 -0.68 -17.32
CA GLY A 243 -5.66 -0.11 -16.11
C GLY A 243 -4.18 0.23 -16.21
N SER A 244 -3.61 0.47 -15.03
CA SER A 244 -2.20 0.73 -14.83
C SER A 244 -1.72 -0.04 -13.61
N VAL A 245 -0.42 -0.31 -13.56
CA VAL A 245 0.23 -0.72 -12.31
C VAL A 245 0.34 0.52 -11.43
N VAL A 246 -0.34 0.50 -10.27
CA VAL A 246 -0.34 1.64 -9.34
C VAL A 246 0.75 1.45 -8.31
N LEU A 247 1.69 2.38 -8.23
CA LEU A 247 2.84 2.28 -7.33
C LEU A 247 2.50 2.73 -5.92
N ARG A 248 2.95 1.95 -4.93
CA ARG A 248 2.67 2.16 -3.51
C ARG A 248 3.94 2.10 -2.69
N ALA A 249 4.32 3.24 -2.11
CA ALA A 249 5.51 3.37 -1.26
C ALA A 249 5.51 2.34 -0.12
N ASP A 250 4.35 2.07 0.49
CA ASP A 250 4.24 1.21 1.65
C ASP A 250 4.31 -0.29 1.32
N LEU A 251 4.28 -0.68 0.04
CA LEU A 251 4.55 -2.05 -0.41
C LEU A 251 6.05 -2.35 -0.59
N ARG A 252 6.96 -1.39 -0.36
CA ARG A 252 8.43 -1.60 -0.49
C ARG A 252 8.99 -2.65 0.46
N GLU A 253 10.19 -3.15 0.17
CA GLU A 253 10.84 -4.08 1.10
C GLU A 253 11.19 -3.38 2.43
N VAL A 254 11.17 -4.15 3.52
CA VAL A 254 11.50 -3.65 4.87
C VAL A 254 12.99 -3.32 4.96
N ARG A 255 13.33 -2.06 5.27
CA ARG A 255 14.72 -1.64 5.46
C ARG A 255 15.32 -2.31 6.69
N THR A 256 16.43 -3.01 6.51
CA THR A 256 17.25 -3.52 7.62
C THR A 256 18.49 -2.65 7.79
N ALA A 257 19.19 -2.79 8.92
CA ALA A 257 20.44 -2.06 9.18
C ALA A 257 21.51 -2.31 8.10
N HIS A 258 21.51 -3.49 7.48
CA HIS A 258 22.53 -3.92 6.52
C HIS A 258 22.03 -3.96 5.07
N GLY A 259 20.73 -3.77 4.84
CA GLY A 259 20.13 -3.82 3.50
C GLY A 259 20.15 -2.47 2.80
N ARG A 260 20.72 -2.42 1.60
CA ARG A 260 20.66 -1.27 0.68
C ARG A 260 19.67 -1.45 -0.47
N ASP A 261 19.05 -2.62 -0.57
CA ASP A 261 18.20 -3.08 -1.67
C ASP A 261 16.81 -2.44 -1.75
N ASN A 262 16.62 -1.38 -0.97
CA ASN A 262 15.39 -0.62 -0.85
C ASN A 262 15.60 0.89 -1.00
N ILE A 263 16.80 1.33 -1.38
CA ILE A 263 17.08 2.70 -1.80
C ILE A 263 16.75 2.80 -3.29
N ALA A 264 15.89 3.74 -3.67
CA ALA A 264 15.50 3.90 -5.06
C ALA A 264 16.53 4.72 -5.85
N ARG A 265 16.53 4.55 -7.18
CA ARG A 265 17.19 5.47 -8.11
C ARG A 265 16.23 6.48 -8.75
N ALA A 266 14.93 6.23 -8.65
CA ALA A 266 13.92 7.05 -9.29
C ALA A 266 12.68 7.24 -8.41
N SER A 267 12.00 8.35 -8.66
CA SER A 267 10.68 8.70 -8.13
C SER A 267 9.75 9.08 -9.29
N GLY A 268 8.44 8.97 -9.04
CA GLY A 268 7.41 9.36 -10.00
C GLY A 268 7.54 8.65 -11.34
N VAL A 269 7.28 9.38 -12.42
CA VAL A 269 7.24 8.85 -13.79
C VAL A 269 8.57 8.21 -14.25
N ALA A 270 9.70 8.61 -13.66
CA ALA A 270 11.01 8.06 -13.99
C ALA A 270 11.16 6.58 -13.60
N ILE A 271 10.38 6.09 -12.62
CA ILE A 271 10.38 4.68 -12.21
C ILE A 271 10.02 3.77 -13.38
N ARG A 272 9.04 4.16 -14.21
CA ARG A 272 8.65 3.35 -15.38
C ARG A 272 9.80 3.26 -16.37
N ALA A 273 10.42 4.38 -16.72
CA ALA A 273 11.54 4.42 -17.66
C ALA A 273 12.70 3.51 -17.19
N GLN A 274 13.03 3.56 -15.90
CA GLN A 274 14.04 2.69 -15.30
C GLN A 274 13.63 1.20 -15.27
N ALA A 275 12.36 0.90 -15.02
CA ALA A 275 11.86 -0.47 -14.99
C ALA A 275 11.91 -1.12 -16.37
N VAL A 276 11.51 -0.39 -17.43
CA VAL A 276 11.57 -0.91 -18.80
C VAL A 276 12.98 -0.91 -19.38
N ALA A 277 13.88 -0.07 -18.85
CA ALA A 277 15.29 -0.10 -19.23
C ALA A 277 15.88 -1.48 -18.89
N GLY A 278 16.29 -2.23 -19.92
CA GLY A 278 16.85 -3.59 -19.78
C GLY A 278 15.83 -4.73 -19.89
N LEU A 279 14.56 -4.43 -20.16
CA LEU A 279 13.63 -5.42 -20.68
C LEU A 279 13.73 -5.49 -22.21
N GLU A 280 13.21 -6.57 -22.79
CA GLU A 280 13.09 -6.67 -24.25
C GLU A 280 12.18 -5.56 -24.80
N LYS A 281 12.38 -5.16 -26.06
CA LYS A 281 11.52 -4.12 -26.66
C LYS A 281 10.11 -4.69 -26.80
N GLY A 282 9.13 -3.98 -26.27
CA GLY A 282 7.73 -4.37 -26.39
C GLY A 282 6.80 -3.40 -25.70
N GLU A 283 5.51 -3.64 -25.90
CA GLU A 283 4.46 -2.91 -25.20
C GLU A 283 4.27 -3.47 -23.80
N TYR A 284 4.31 -2.56 -22.83
CA TYR A 284 4.16 -2.84 -21.41
C TYR A 284 3.02 -2.01 -20.84
N PRO A 285 2.29 -2.55 -19.84
CA PRO A 285 1.28 -1.79 -19.12
C PRO A 285 1.77 -0.43 -18.66
N THR A 286 0.84 0.52 -18.57
CA THR A 286 1.14 1.84 -18.02
C THR A 286 1.41 1.74 -16.51
N VAL A 287 2.15 2.71 -15.98
CA VAL A 287 2.49 2.77 -14.55
C VAL A 287 2.01 4.10 -14.00
N ASP A 288 1.11 4.04 -13.02
CA ASP A 288 0.70 5.20 -12.23
C ASP A 288 1.67 5.35 -11.04
N ALA A 289 2.46 6.41 -11.08
CA ALA A 289 3.52 6.69 -10.12
C ALA A 289 3.20 7.88 -9.21
N ASP A 290 1.96 8.35 -9.16
CA ASP A 290 1.58 9.54 -8.39
C ASP A 290 1.90 9.38 -6.90
N GLY A 291 1.64 8.18 -6.34
CA GLY A 291 1.88 7.87 -4.94
C GLY A 291 3.34 7.76 -4.51
N VAL A 292 4.27 7.88 -5.47
CA VAL A 292 5.71 7.75 -5.28
C VAL A 292 6.46 8.86 -6.00
N ALA A 293 5.80 9.99 -6.26
CA ALA A 293 6.40 11.16 -6.92
C ALA A 293 7.52 11.83 -6.10
N HIS A 294 7.52 11.63 -4.77
CA HIS A 294 8.54 12.11 -3.85
C HIS A 294 9.47 10.97 -3.40
N GLU A 295 10.43 11.27 -2.53
CA GLU A 295 11.24 10.25 -1.88
C GLU A 295 10.34 9.28 -1.11
N TRP A 296 10.26 8.04 -1.59
CA TRP A 296 9.35 7.01 -1.07
C TRP A 296 10.07 5.92 -0.29
N TRP A 297 11.41 5.91 -0.30
CA TRP A 297 12.23 4.95 0.43
C TRP A 297 12.58 5.47 1.84
N ALA A 298 12.93 4.55 2.73
CA ALA A 298 13.41 4.92 4.06
C ALA A 298 14.92 5.17 4.00
N SER A 299 15.43 6.20 4.69
CA SER A 299 16.87 6.47 4.84
C SER A 299 17.52 5.65 5.96
N ALA A 300 16.72 5.14 6.91
CA ALA A 300 17.17 4.37 8.07
C ALA A 300 16.46 3.01 8.16
N ALA A 301 17.04 2.09 8.94
CA ALA A 301 16.42 0.80 9.25
C ALA A 301 15.02 1.01 9.85
N GLU A 302 14.05 0.21 9.41
CA GLU A 302 12.69 0.29 9.88
C GLU A 302 12.51 -0.61 11.09
N ASN A 303 11.95 -0.06 12.17
CA ASN A 303 11.49 -0.85 13.31
C ASN A 303 10.12 -1.49 13.04
N GLU A 304 9.76 -2.46 13.86
CA GLU A 304 8.51 -3.22 13.74
C GLU A 304 7.27 -2.32 13.72
N ALA A 305 7.20 -1.33 14.61
CA ALA A 305 6.09 -0.39 14.66
C ALA A 305 5.94 0.43 13.35
N THR A 306 7.04 0.75 12.68
CA THR A 306 7.01 1.43 11.37
C THR A 306 6.48 0.51 10.29
N VAL A 307 6.90 -0.76 10.28
CA VAL A 307 6.38 -1.73 9.31
C VAL A 307 4.91 -2.04 9.56
N ARG A 308 4.50 -2.20 10.83
CA ARG A 308 3.09 -2.38 11.23
C ARG A 308 2.23 -1.25 10.70
N ARG A 309 2.59 0.02 10.93
CA ARG A 309 1.86 1.18 10.39
C ARG A 309 1.69 1.15 8.87
N ARG A 310 2.69 0.64 8.13
CA ARG A 310 2.61 0.50 6.66
C ARG A 310 1.62 -0.59 6.26
N VAL A 311 1.67 -1.74 6.92
CA VAL A 311 0.70 -2.83 6.73
C VAL A 311 -0.71 -2.31 7.02
N ASP A 312 -0.88 -1.62 8.15
CA ASP A 312 -2.16 -1.07 8.59
C ASP A 312 -2.72 -0.08 7.57
N ARG A 313 -1.88 0.80 7.03
CA ARG A 313 -2.32 1.74 5.99
C ARG A 313 -2.78 1.02 4.73
N GLU A 314 -2.03 0.02 4.27
CA GLU A 314 -2.38 -0.72 3.05
C GLU A 314 -3.66 -1.54 3.22
N LEU A 315 -3.86 -2.15 4.39
CA LEU A 315 -5.11 -2.86 4.71
C LEU A 315 -6.29 -1.90 4.90
N ALA A 316 -6.08 -0.70 5.46
CA ALA A 316 -7.13 0.31 5.54
C ALA A 316 -7.62 0.68 4.14
N GLN A 317 -6.69 0.83 3.20
CA GLN A 317 -7.03 1.14 1.81
C GLN A 317 -7.88 0.03 1.17
N LEU A 318 -7.68 -1.23 1.52
CA LEU A 318 -8.52 -2.34 1.07
C LEU A 318 -9.96 -2.17 1.58
N CYS A 319 -10.13 -1.81 2.86
CA CYS A 319 -11.44 -1.63 3.50
C CYS A 319 -12.27 -0.52 2.81
N MET A 320 -11.59 0.57 2.43
CA MET A 320 -12.23 1.75 1.88
C MET A 320 -12.52 1.65 0.37
N ARG A 321 -12.15 0.53 -0.26
CA ARG A 321 -12.45 0.24 -1.66
C ARG A 321 -13.68 -0.64 -1.80
N SER A 322 -14.38 -0.47 -2.92
CA SER A 322 -15.46 -1.40 -3.30
C SER A 322 -14.99 -2.62 -4.08
N ASP A 323 -13.73 -2.65 -4.54
CA ASP A 323 -13.22 -3.84 -5.22
C ASP A 323 -13.21 -5.03 -4.26
N ALA A 324 -13.86 -6.12 -4.64
CA ALA A 324 -13.88 -7.35 -3.86
C ALA A 324 -12.50 -8.02 -3.79
N SER A 325 -11.65 -7.81 -4.81
CA SER A 325 -10.31 -8.37 -4.86
C SER A 325 -9.24 -7.47 -5.47
N LEU A 326 -8.02 -7.55 -4.93
CA LEU A 326 -6.87 -6.72 -5.29
C LEU A 326 -5.57 -7.54 -5.37
N ILE A 327 -4.63 -7.11 -6.21
CA ILE A 327 -3.29 -7.70 -6.30
C ILE A 327 -2.25 -6.74 -5.72
N PHE A 328 -1.47 -7.20 -4.75
CA PHE A 328 -0.26 -6.54 -4.24
C PHE A 328 0.98 -7.30 -4.69
N ASN A 329 1.78 -6.66 -5.54
CA ASN A 329 3.08 -7.15 -5.93
C ASN A 329 4.18 -6.52 -5.07
N SER A 330 4.84 -7.33 -4.25
CA SER A 330 5.71 -6.88 -3.17
C SER A 330 6.88 -7.85 -2.95
N HIS A 331 7.47 -7.79 -1.76
CA HIS A 331 8.71 -8.45 -1.39
C HIS A 331 8.49 -9.40 -0.22
N SER A 332 9.42 -10.33 -0.08
CA SER A 332 9.28 -11.42 0.88
C SER A 332 9.24 -10.97 2.35
N LYS A 333 10.01 -9.95 2.76
CA LYS A 333 10.01 -9.56 4.17
C LYS A 333 8.79 -8.71 4.50
N PHE A 334 8.33 -7.84 3.60
CA PHE A 334 7.04 -7.14 3.76
C PHE A 334 5.86 -8.12 3.87
N ILE A 335 5.73 -9.09 2.95
CA ILE A 335 4.65 -10.10 2.99
C ILE A 335 4.68 -10.90 4.31
N ARG A 336 5.86 -11.35 4.75
CA ARG A 336 5.99 -12.05 6.05
C ARG A 336 5.62 -11.15 7.23
N CYS A 337 5.99 -9.86 7.20
CA CYS A 337 5.57 -8.92 8.23
C CYS A 337 4.05 -8.76 8.26
N MET A 338 3.40 -8.70 7.10
CA MET A 338 1.93 -8.64 6.99
C MET A 338 1.27 -9.89 7.60
N PHE A 339 1.80 -11.10 7.36
CA PHE A 339 1.30 -12.32 8.00
C PHE A 339 1.60 -12.40 9.50
N ARG A 340 2.79 -11.99 9.97
CA ARG A 340 3.05 -11.91 11.43
C ARG A 340 2.12 -10.93 12.12
N ALA A 341 1.83 -9.82 11.44
CA ALA A 341 0.97 -8.77 11.89
C ALA A 341 -0.49 -9.27 12.05
N GLU A 342 -1.07 -9.88 11.01
CA GLU A 342 -2.52 -10.13 10.96
C GLU A 342 -2.93 -11.59 10.75
N GLY A 343 -1.99 -12.48 10.41
CA GLY A 343 -2.26 -13.91 10.13
C GLY A 343 -1.76 -14.86 11.23
N GLY A 344 -1.22 -14.33 12.33
CA GLY A 344 -0.63 -15.12 13.40
C GLY A 344 0.60 -15.93 12.98
N ASP A 345 0.91 -16.98 13.74
CA ASP A 345 2.09 -17.83 13.52
C ASP A 345 1.83 -18.93 12.46
N CYS A 346 1.80 -18.54 11.19
CA CYS A 346 1.59 -19.45 10.05
C CYS A 346 2.86 -19.67 9.20
N ALA A 347 2.79 -20.61 8.24
CA ALA A 347 3.90 -20.87 7.32
C ALA A 347 4.30 -19.61 6.52
N PHE A 348 3.35 -18.75 6.17
CA PHE A 348 3.59 -17.50 5.44
C PHE A 348 4.21 -16.39 6.30
N ALA A 349 4.10 -16.47 7.63
CA ALA A 349 4.75 -15.55 8.55
C ALA A 349 6.25 -15.87 8.73
N ARG A 350 6.62 -17.15 8.57
CA ARG A 350 7.98 -17.68 8.79
C ARG A 350 8.74 -17.85 7.48
N GLY A 351 8.13 -18.54 6.51
CA GLY A 351 8.74 -18.94 5.25
C GLY A 351 8.70 -17.86 4.18
N LYS A 352 9.69 -17.90 3.30
CA LYS A 352 9.76 -17.09 2.09
C LYS A 352 9.04 -17.80 0.95
N ILE A 353 7.94 -17.22 0.47
CA ILE A 353 7.26 -17.63 -0.77
C ILE A 353 8.27 -17.66 -1.92
N ALA A 354 8.19 -18.60 -2.86
CA ALA A 354 9.08 -18.65 -4.03
C ALA A 354 8.99 -17.36 -4.89
N ASN A 355 10.01 -17.11 -5.71
CA ASN A 355 9.98 -15.98 -6.66
C ASN A 355 8.77 -16.15 -7.60
N CYS A 356 8.06 -15.07 -7.91
CA CYS A 356 6.79 -15.11 -8.64
C CYS A 356 5.69 -15.97 -7.98
N GLY A 357 5.86 -16.39 -6.72
CA GLY A 357 4.79 -17.07 -6.00
C GLY A 357 3.64 -16.11 -5.71
N VAL A 358 2.41 -16.62 -5.86
CA VAL A 358 1.17 -15.89 -5.62
C VAL A 358 0.45 -16.53 -4.43
N VAL A 359 0.06 -15.71 -3.47
CA VAL A 359 -0.75 -16.14 -2.32
C VAL A 359 -2.10 -15.46 -2.40
N ALA A 360 -3.18 -16.23 -2.37
CA ALA A 360 -4.50 -15.69 -2.08
C ALA A 360 -4.74 -15.72 -0.57
N VAL A 361 -5.37 -14.68 -0.04
CA VAL A 361 -5.71 -14.59 1.38
C VAL A 361 -6.98 -13.78 1.55
N ASP A 362 -7.86 -14.23 2.43
CA ASP A 362 -9.04 -13.48 2.80
C ASP A 362 -8.68 -12.47 3.89
N VAL A 363 -9.14 -11.24 3.72
CA VAL A 363 -8.98 -10.17 4.68
C VAL A 363 -10.31 -9.97 5.36
N ALA A 364 -10.41 -10.50 6.57
CA ALA A 364 -11.55 -10.31 7.45
C ALA A 364 -11.32 -9.06 8.30
N ILE A 365 -12.36 -8.24 8.41
CA ILE A 365 -12.39 -7.05 9.24
C ILE A 365 -13.54 -7.26 10.23
N ASP A 366 -13.26 -7.85 11.39
CA ASP A 366 -14.27 -8.34 12.32
C ASP A 366 -14.46 -7.45 13.56
N LYS A 367 -15.58 -7.72 14.25
CA LYS A 367 -15.85 -7.29 15.64
C LYS A 367 -15.77 -8.55 16.54
N PRO A 368 -15.10 -8.51 17.71
CA PRO A 368 -14.40 -7.36 18.29
C PRO A 368 -13.12 -7.01 17.51
N ALA A 369 -12.73 -5.74 17.58
CA ALA A 369 -11.88 -5.07 16.59
C ALA A 369 -10.59 -5.82 16.26
N GLY A 370 -10.57 -6.40 15.07
CA GLY A 370 -9.43 -7.08 14.52
C GLY A 370 -9.41 -6.97 13.00
N ARG A 371 -8.21 -7.12 12.45
CA ARG A 371 -8.00 -7.44 11.05
C ARG A 371 -7.30 -8.79 11.03
N ARG A 372 -7.81 -9.72 10.25
CA ARG A 372 -7.24 -11.05 10.15
C ARG A 372 -7.00 -11.43 8.71
N LEU A 373 -5.86 -12.05 8.48
CA LEU A 373 -5.52 -12.72 7.25
C LEU A 373 -5.88 -14.19 7.40
N GLU A 374 -6.91 -14.62 6.69
CA GLU A 374 -7.54 -15.91 6.84
C GLU A 374 -7.36 -16.74 5.56
N ALA A 375 -7.34 -18.07 5.74
CA ALA A 375 -7.25 -19.05 4.67
C ALA A 375 -6.17 -18.78 3.59
N PRO A 376 -4.89 -18.51 3.95
CA PRO A 376 -3.89 -18.25 2.93
C PRO A 376 -3.56 -19.51 2.12
N GLU A 377 -3.58 -19.39 0.79
CA GLU A 377 -3.30 -20.48 -0.14
C GLU A 377 -2.33 -20.03 -1.25
N LEU A 378 -1.47 -20.96 -1.70
CA LEU A 378 -0.59 -20.74 -2.84
C LEU A 378 -1.34 -21.05 -4.14
N LEU A 379 -1.31 -20.13 -5.09
CA LEU A 379 -1.93 -20.31 -6.41
C LEU A 379 -0.92 -20.80 -7.45
N PHE A 380 -1.41 -21.31 -8.58
CA PHE A 380 -0.59 -21.62 -9.76
C PHE A 380 0.58 -22.58 -9.47
N GLY A 381 0.38 -23.54 -8.56
CA GLY A 381 1.43 -24.48 -8.15
C GLY A 381 2.58 -23.84 -7.36
N GLY A 382 2.37 -22.64 -6.82
CA GLY A 382 3.35 -21.92 -6.03
C GLY A 382 3.87 -22.73 -4.84
N THR A 383 5.12 -22.47 -4.46
CA THR A 383 5.80 -23.15 -3.34
C THR A 383 6.50 -22.15 -2.43
N PHE A 384 7.03 -22.63 -1.30
CA PHE A 384 8.00 -21.88 -0.50
C PHE A 384 9.41 -22.09 -1.06
N SER A 385 10.25 -21.06 -0.96
CA SER A 385 11.65 -21.09 -1.36
C SER A 385 12.42 -22.14 -0.54
N SER A 386 13.07 -23.09 -1.23
CA SER A 386 13.78 -24.22 -0.63
C SER A 386 14.92 -23.87 0.33
N ALA A 387 15.48 -22.66 0.22
CA ALA A 387 16.49 -22.17 1.14
C ALA A 387 15.96 -22.02 2.59
N ASP A 388 14.67 -21.69 2.76
CA ASP A 388 14.05 -21.57 4.09
C ASP A 388 13.56 -22.92 4.61
N SER A 389 13.17 -23.87 3.75
CA SER A 389 12.79 -25.19 4.21
C SER A 389 13.95 -25.93 4.86
N ARG A 390 15.20 -25.73 4.42
CA ARG A 390 16.38 -26.32 5.09
C ARG A 390 16.67 -25.66 6.45
N ALA A 391 16.55 -24.35 6.57
CA ALA A 391 16.75 -23.64 7.84
C ALA A 391 15.62 -23.90 8.84
N SER A 392 14.36 -23.88 8.41
CA SER A 392 13.19 -24.25 9.22
C SER A 392 13.18 -25.73 9.59
N LEU A 393 13.65 -26.63 8.70
CA LEU A 393 13.85 -28.05 9.03
C LEU A 393 14.96 -28.22 10.09
N LEU A 394 16.10 -27.54 9.94
CA LEU A 394 17.19 -27.59 10.92
C LEU A 394 16.77 -27.01 12.27
N GLU A 395 15.96 -25.96 12.28
CA GLU A 395 15.43 -25.37 13.52
C GLU A 395 14.36 -26.27 14.17
N ALA A 396 13.49 -26.92 13.38
CA ALA A 396 12.53 -27.91 13.87
C ALA A 396 13.23 -29.16 14.45
N ILE A 397 14.32 -29.61 13.81
CA ILE A 397 15.18 -30.69 14.32
C ILE A 397 15.80 -30.27 15.66
N ARG A 398 16.38 -29.07 15.75
CA ARG A 398 16.95 -28.54 17.01
C ARG A 398 15.93 -28.43 18.14
N ARG A 399 14.67 -28.08 17.85
CA ARG A 399 13.60 -28.02 18.86
C ARG A 399 13.22 -29.42 19.35
N ARG A 400 13.10 -30.42 18.46
CA ARG A 400 12.86 -31.82 18.86
C ARG A 400 13.99 -32.39 19.70
N SER A 401 15.24 -32.05 19.40
CA SER A 401 16.40 -32.46 20.20
C SER A 401 16.42 -31.85 21.60
N ARG A 402 15.79 -30.68 21.80
CA ARG A 402 15.73 -30.01 23.12
C ARG A 402 14.52 -30.44 23.95
N SER A 403 13.46 -30.92 23.33
CA SER A 403 12.25 -31.39 24.02
C SER A 403 12.32 -32.87 24.42
N GLY A 404 13.36 -33.61 24.02
CA GLY A 404 13.52 -35.04 24.28
C GLY A 404 14.24 -35.42 25.57
N ASP A 405 14.70 -34.45 26.37
CA ASP A 405 15.61 -34.68 27.51
C ASP A 405 14.99 -34.39 28.90
N VAL A 406 13.66 -34.33 29.00
CA VAL A 406 12.96 -34.13 30.29
C VAL A 406 12.01 -35.28 30.59
N SER A 407 12.58 -36.48 30.74
CA SER A 407 11.97 -37.57 31.53
C SER A 407 13.03 -38.63 31.79
N GLY A 408 13.80 -38.45 32.86
CA GLY A 408 14.83 -39.38 33.31
C GLY A 408 15.44 -38.88 34.61
N GLY A 409 14.66 -38.97 35.70
CA GLY A 409 15.04 -38.56 37.05
C GLY A 409 13.83 -38.54 37.97
#